data_AF-A0A255SPN8-F1
#
_entry.id   AF-A0A255SPN8-F1
#
_cell.length_a   1.000
_cell.length_b   1.000
_cell.length_c   1.000
_cell.angle_alpha   90.00
_cell.angle_beta   90.00
_cell.angle_gamma   90.00
#
_symmetry.space_group_name_H-M   'P 1'
#
loop_
_entity.id
_entity.type
_entity.pdbx_description
1 polymer ?
#
loop_
_entity_poly.entity_id
_entity_poly.type
_entity_poly.pdbx_seq_one_letter_code
_entity_poly.pdbx_strand_id
1 'polypeptide(L)'
;MIEEEDVYKVTIPMEAGVQNEKLEWTKLWDQLGLSKGLSKGLSNEQIGLFFESLMKPVAASKLRVILGYTNATKFKNSYIVPLMEQGLVVMSQPDKPNSPTQKYYLTEKGKRVIGSVGEEATF
;
A
#
# COMPACT_ATOMS: atom_id res chain seq x y z
N MET A 1 -12.95 34.21 -19.33
CA MET A 1 -11.95 33.17 -19.61
C MET A 1 -10.94 33.29 -18.49
N ILE A 2 -10.86 32.30 -17.62
CA ILE A 2 -10.01 32.32 -16.43
C ILE A 2 -8.95 31.26 -16.70
N GLU A 3 -7.72 31.73 -16.82
CA GLU A 3 -6.53 30.94 -17.15
C GLU A 3 -6.24 29.93 -16.03
N GLU A 4 -6.04 28.68 -16.45
CA GLU A 4 -5.58 27.56 -15.64
C GLU A 4 -4.17 27.82 -15.13
N GLU A 5 -4.01 28.27 -13.90
CA GLU A 5 -2.79 28.05 -13.10
C GLU A 5 -3.08 28.40 -11.63
N ASP A 6 -4.12 27.77 -11.07
CA ASP A 6 -4.44 27.91 -9.65
C ASP A 6 -3.59 26.92 -8.83
N VAL A 7 -2.57 27.49 -8.17
CA VAL A 7 -2.28 27.26 -6.75
C VAL A 7 -2.04 25.80 -6.34
N TYR A 8 -0.79 25.35 -6.34
CA TYR A 8 -0.27 24.47 -5.27
C TYR A 8 1.20 24.78 -4.96
N LYS A 9 1.46 25.98 -4.41
CA LYS A 9 2.67 26.23 -3.64
C LYS A 9 2.54 25.50 -2.29
N VAL A 10 3.11 24.32 -2.16
CA VAL A 10 3.45 23.77 -0.84
C VAL A 10 4.97 23.86 -0.70
N THR A 11 5.41 24.97 -0.11
CA THR A 11 6.78 25.17 0.36
C THR A 11 7.00 24.27 1.57
N ILE A 12 7.91 23.30 1.48
CA ILE A 12 8.53 22.69 2.65
C ILE A 12 9.92 23.33 2.79
N PRO A 13 10.20 24.08 3.87
CA PRO A 13 11.52 24.68 4.08
C PRO A 13 12.55 23.59 4.41
N MET A 14 13.45 23.33 3.47
CA MET A 14 14.70 22.60 3.68
C MET A 14 15.68 23.50 4.46
N GLU A 15 15.62 23.48 5.79
CA GLU A 15 16.67 24.02 6.64
C GLU A 15 17.68 22.89 6.93
N ALA A 16 18.95 23.15 6.65
CA ALA A 16 20.06 22.23 6.76
C ALA A 16 20.12 21.54 8.15
N GLY A 17 19.96 20.20 8.17
CA GLY A 17 20.31 19.37 9.33
C GLY A 17 19.22 18.46 9.89
N VAL A 18 18.56 17.62 9.08
CA VAL A 18 17.67 16.57 9.61
C VAL A 18 18.19 15.18 9.24
N GLN A 19 18.69 14.47 10.24
CA GLN A 19 18.91 13.03 10.16
C GLN A 19 17.55 12.31 10.25
N ASN A 20 17.31 11.33 9.37
CA ASN A 20 16.30 10.25 9.47
C ASN A 20 14.87 10.49 8.90
N GLU A 21 14.76 10.54 7.58
CA GLU A 21 13.52 10.40 6.80
C GLU A 21 13.20 8.91 6.53
N LYS A 22 12.87 8.12 7.57
CA LYS A 22 12.73 6.65 7.44
C LYS A 22 11.38 6.08 7.90
N LEU A 23 10.26 6.80 7.82
CA LEU A 23 9.01 6.31 8.44
C LEU A 23 7.67 6.62 7.73
N GLU A 24 7.64 6.80 6.41
CA GLU A 24 6.35 7.06 5.73
C GLU A 24 5.48 5.78 5.53
N TRP A 25 6.02 4.65 5.06
CA TRP A 25 5.17 3.46 4.82
C TRP A 25 4.65 2.83 6.10
N THR A 26 5.43 2.82 7.17
CA THR A 26 4.99 2.34 8.48
C THR A 26 3.86 3.19 9.06
N LYS A 27 3.87 4.50 8.79
CA LYS A 27 2.82 5.42 9.21
C LYS A 27 1.56 5.21 8.39
N LEU A 28 1.68 5.09 7.06
CA LEU A 28 0.55 4.70 6.19
C LEU A 28 -0.05 3.36 6.64
N TRP A 29 0.80 2.37 6.93
CA TRP A 29 0.39 1.05 7.40
C TRP A 29 -0.44 1.09 8.68
N ASP A 30 -0.06 1.95 9.62
CA ASP A 30 -0.82 2.16 10.86
C ASP A 30 -2.13 2.91 10.61
N GLN A 31 -2.12 3.97 9.78
CA GLN A 31 -3.33 4.71 9.39
C GLN A 31 -4.37 3.83 8.69
N LEU A 32 -3.92 2.86 7.91
CA LEU A 32 -4.79 1.87 7.26
C LEU A 32 -5.32 0.80 8.23
N GLY A 33 -4.88 0.81 9.49
CA GLY A 33 -5.29 -0.14 10.53
C GLY A 33 -4.69 -1.54 10.37
N LEU A 34 -3.63 -1.69 9.58
CA LEU A 34 -3.01 -2.98 9.25
C LEU A 34 -1.99 -3.46 10.29
N SER A 35 -1.71 -2.65 11.30
CA SER A 35 -0.75 -2.93 12.38
C SER A 35 -1.21 -4.05 13.35
N LYS A 36 -2.51 -4.38 13.40
CA LYS A 36 -3.11 -5.27 14.42
C LYS A 36 -2.85 -6.79 14.27
N GLY A 37 -2.05 -7.24 13.31
CA GLY A 37 -1.95 -8.67 12.95
C GLY A 37 -0.61 -9.37 13.20
N LEU A 38 0.50 -8.63 13.29
CA LEU A 38 1.87 -9.17 13.23
C LEU A 38 2.61 -8.95 14.54
N SER A 39 3.13 -10.04 15.13
CA SER A 39 3.91 -10.00 16.38
C SER A 39 5.37 -9.57 16.20
N LYS A 40 5.86 -9.49 14.97
CA LYS A 40 7.16 -8.94 14.60
C LYS A 40 6.93 -7.70 13.74
N GLY A 41 7.54 -6.58 14.11
CA GLY A 41 7.48 -5.34 13.32
C GLY A 41 7.94 -5.61 11.89
N LEU A 42 7.10 -5.26 10.92
CA LEU A 42 7.48 -5.29 9.51
C LEU A 42 8.53 -4.22 9.25
N SER A 43 9.51 -4.53 8.42
CA SER A 43 10.42 -3.50 7.92
C SER A 43 9.68 -2.59 6.93
N ASN A 44 10.11 -1.34 6.87
CA ASN A 44 9.63 -0.35 5.89
C ASN A 44 9.73 -0.89 4.45
N GLU A 45 10.81 -1.60 4.15
CA GLU A 45 11.06 -2.25 2.86
C GLU A 45 10.01 -3.33 2.54
N GLN A 46 9.65 -4.18 3.51
CA GLN A 46 8.60 -5.18 3.30
C GLN A 46 7.23 -4.55 3.02
N ILE A 47 6.90 -3.45 3.69
CA ILE A 47 5.65 -2.72 3.47
C ILE A 47 5.65 -2.08 2.07
N GLY A 48 6.75 -1.43 1.69
CA GLY A 48 6.92 -0.89 0.34
C GLY A 48 6.78 -1.96 -0.75
N LEU A 49 7.50 -3.09 -0.62
CA LEU A 49 7.43 -4.21 -1.55
C LEU A 49 6.02 -4.83 -1.64
N PHE A 50 5.27 -4.85 -0.54
CA PHE A 50 3.89 -5.32 -0.52
C PHE A 50 2.99 -4.44 -1.40
N PHE A 51 3.07 -3.11 -1.24
CA PHE A 51 2.28 -2.17 -2.02
C PHE A 51 2.73 -2.09 -3.48
N GLU A 52 4.04 -2.10 -3.73
CA GLU A 52 4.60 -2.15 -5.09
C GLU A 52 4.12 -3.41 -5.83
N SER A 53 4.11 -4.56 -5.16
CA SER A 53 3.61 -5.81 -5.75
C SER A 53 2.13 -5.73 -6.14
N LEU A 54 1.33 -4.94 -5.42
CA LEU A 54 -0.09 -4.73 -5.72
C LEU A 54 -0.34 -3.75 -6.88
N MET A 55 0.69 -3.06 -7.40
CA MET A 55 0.56 -2.24 -8.61
C MET A 55 0.13 -3.05 -9.84
N LYS A 56 0.39 -4.36 -9.83
CA LYS A 56 -0.01 -5.34 -10.85
C LYS A 56 -0.79 -6.49 -10.21
N PRO A 57 -1.62 -7.23 -10.97
CA PRO A 57 -2.32 -8.40 -10.44
C PRO A 57 -1.37 -9.44 -9.85
N VAL A 58 -1.41 -9.61 -8.53
CA VAL A 58 -0.52 -10.50 -7.78
C VAL A 58 -1.30 -11.51 -6.94
N ALA A 59 -0.77 -12.73 -6.82
CA ALA A 59 -1.37 -13.76 -5.98
C ALA A 59 -1.15 -13.47 -4.49
N ALA A 60 -2.15 -13.78 -3.66
CA ALA A 60 -2.03 -13.64 -2.19
C ALA A 60 -0.88 -14.47 -1.60
N SER A 61 -0.47 -15.57 -2.24
CA SER A 61 0.71 -16.34 -1.83
C SER A 61 2.00 -15.53 -1.87
N LYS A 62 2.21 -14.71 -2.91
CA LYS A 62 3.41 -13.86 -3.05
C LYS A 62 3.42 -12.76 -1.99
N LEU A 63 2.29 -12.10 -1.78
CA LEU A 63 2.15 -11.08 -0.74
C LEU A 63 2.38 -11.62 0.67
N ARG A 64 1.93 -12.84 0.94
CA ARG A 64 2.20 -13.54 2.20
C ARG A 64 3.68 -13.77 2.44
N VAL A 65 4.42 -14.16 1.42
CA VAL A 65 5.86 -14.40 1.52
C VAL A 65 6.59 -13.10 1.88
N ILE A 66 6.24 -11.98 1.24
CA ILE A 66 6.82 -10.65 1.54
C ILE A 66 6.64 -10.28 3.01
N LEU A 67 5.45 -10.52 3.55
CA LEU A 67 5.09 -10.18 4.93
C LEU A 67 5.39 -11.30 5.94
N GLY A 68 5.99 -12.41 5.51
CA GLY A 68 6.31 -13.55 6.39
C GLY A 68 5.09 -14.26 6.99
N TYR A 69 3.93 -14.23 6.33
CA TYR A 69 2.70 -14.83 6.82
C TYR A 69 2.50 -16.28 6.36
N THR A 70 2.47 -17.20 7.32
CA THR A 70 2.19 -18.62 7.02
C THR A 70 0.71 -18.87 6.74
N ASN A 71 -0.19 -18.32 7.56
CA ASN A 71 -1.63 -18.62 7.48
C ASN A 71 -2.35 -17.73 6.44
N ALA A 72 -2.89 -18.36 5.39
CA ALA A 72 -3.56 -17.67 4.30
C ALA A 72 -4.86 -16.96 4.71
N THR A 73 -5.67 -17.59 5.55
CA THR A 73 -6.94 -17.03 6.01
C THR A 73 -6.73 -15.82 6.90
N LYS A 74 -5.81 -15.92 7.88
CA LYS A 74 -5.44 -14.79 8.73
C LYS A 74 -4.89 -13.64 7.91
N PHE A 75 -3.99 -13.92 6.97
CA PHE A 75 -3.46 -12.90 6.07
C PHE A 75 -4.56 -12.16 5.29
N LYS A 76 -5.49 -12.90 4.67
CA LYS A 76 -6.58 -12.26 3.93
C LYS A 76 -7.43 -11.38 4.84
N ASN A 77 -7.83 -11.89 6.00
CA ASN A 77 -8.69 -11.15 6.93
C ASN A 77 -7.99 -9.93 7.56
N SER A 78 -6.67 -9.99 7.74
CA SER A 78 -5.91 -8.90 8.37
C SER A 78 -5.40 -7.86 7.39
N TYR A 79 -5.19 -8.19 6.11
CA TYR A 79 -4.57 -7.27 5.13
C TYR A 79 -5.42 -7.03 3.91
N ILE A 80 -5.91 -8.09 3.28
CA ILE A 80 -6.60 -7.94 2.00
C ILE A 80 -8.03 -7.45 2.20
N VAL A 81 -8.76 -8.00 3.17
CA VAL A 81 -10.15 -7.59 3.47
C VAL A 81 -10.22 -6.12 3.88
N PRO A 82 -9.43 -5.61 4.85
CA PRO A 82 -9.47 -4.19 5.20
C PRO A 82 -9.14 -3.27 4.03
N LEU A 83 -8.17 -3.65 3.19
CA LEU A 83 -7.81 -2.88 1.99
C LEU A 83 -8.92 -2.87 0.93
N MET A 84 -9.68 -3.96 0.80
CA MET A 84 -10.85 -4.02 -0.08
C MET A 84 -12.02 -3.21 0.48
N GLU A 85 -12.28 -3.28 1.78
CA GLU A 85 -13.32 -2.48 2.46
C GLU A 85 -13.05 -0.98 2.34
N GLN A 86 -11.79 -0.56 2.36
CA GLN A 86 -11.38 0.83 2.12
C GLN A 86 -11.36 1.23 0.64
N GLY A 87 -11.62 0.27 -0.27
CA GLY A 87 -11.63 0.49 -1.72
C GLY A 87 -10.24 0.71 -2.33
N LEU A 88 -9.17 0.27 -1.67
CA LEU A 88 -7.78 0.43 -2.12
C LEU A 88 -7.31 -0.75 -2.97
N VAL A 89 -7.82 -1.96 -2.70
CA VAL A 89 -7.50 -3.19 -3.42
C VAL A 89 -8.76 -3.82 -3.98
N VAL A 90 -8.66 -4.49 -5.12
CA VAL A 90 -9.74 -5.27 -5.74
C VAL A 90 -9.27 -6.67 -6.15
N MET A 91 -10.25 -7.55 -6.35
CA MET A 91 -10.06 -8.93 -6.81
C MET A 91 -10.12 -9.02 -8.34
N SER A 92 -9.32 -9.93 -8.93
CA SER A 92 -9.41 -10.22 -10.36
C SER A 92 -10.61 -11.08 -10.76
N GLN A 93 -11.09 -11.98 -9.88
CA GLN A 93 -12.22 -12.87 -10.14
C GLN A 93 -13.24 -12.75 -8.98
N PRO A 94 -14.14 -11.75 -9.00
CA PRO A 94 -15.10 -11.55 -7.91
C PRO A 94 -16.12 -12.71 -7.82
N ASP A 95 -16.48 -13.34 -8.94
CA ASP A 95 -17.43 -14.47 -8.99
C ASP A 95 -16.90 -15.75 -8.33
N LYS A 96 -15.57 -15.87 -8.21
CA LYS A 96 -14.89 -17.03 -7.63
C LYS A 96 -13.83 -16.58 -6.63
N PRO A 97 -14.22 -16.05 -5.46
CA PRO A 97 -13.31 -15.44 -4.49
C PRO A 97 -12.30 -16.45 -3.90
N ASN A 98 -12.65 -17.74 -3.90
CA ASN A 98 -11.81 -18.84 -3.44
C ASN A 98 -11.01 -19.51 -4.57
N SER A 99 -11.01 -18.94 -5.78
CA SER A 99 -10.26 -19.48 -6.91
C SER A 99 -8.75 -19.56 -6.59
N PRO A 100 -8.06 -20.66 -6.93
CA PRO A 100 -6.62 -20.76 -6.76
C PRO A 100 -5.85 -19.77 -7.65
N THR A 101 -6.47 -19.29 -8.74
CA THR A 101 -5.90 -18.28 -9.64
C THR A 101 -6.26 -16.85 -9.24
N GLN A 102 -6.84 -16.64 -8.06
CA GLN A 102 -7.26 -15.32 -7.61
C GLN A 102 -6.06 -14.38 -7.40
N LYS A 103 -6.16 -13.18 -7.97
CA LYS A 103 -5.17 -12.11 -7.84
C LYS A 103 -5.80 -10.86 -7.24
N TYR A 104 -4.94 -10.03 -6.68
CA TYR A 104 -5.28 -8.75 -6.05
C TYR A 104 -4.41 -7.65 -6.65
N TYR A 105 -4.97 -6.46 -6.79
CA TYR A 105 -4.26 -5.28 -7.29
C TYR A 105 -4.91 -3.99 -6.78
N LEU A 106 -4.15 -2.89 -6.83
CA LEU A 106 -4.60 -1.58 -6.39
C LEU A 106 -5.64 -0.99 -7.35
N THR A 107 -6.65 -0.37 -6.77
CA THR A 107 -7.55 0.55 -7.47
C THR A 107 -6.85 1.88 -7.77
N GLU A 108 -7.48 2.74 -8.56
CA GLU A 108 -6.99 4.11 -8.75
C GLU A 108 -6.88 4.88 -7.42
N LYS A 109 -7.82 4.65 -6.49
CA LYS A 109 -7.75 5.21 -5.13
C LYS A 109 -6.54 4.67 -4.37
N GLY A 110 -6.31 3.36 -4.42
CA GLY A 110 -5.14 2.72 -3.82
C GLY A 110 -3.83 3.27 -4.37
N LYS A 111 -3.74 3.40 -5.69
CA LYS A 111 -2.57 3.99 -6.37
C LYS A 111 -2.33 5.44 -5.98
N ARG A 112 -3.37 6.26 -5.82
CA ARG A 112 -3.18 7.63 -5.31
C ARG A 112 -2.64 7.61 -3.90
N VAL A 113 -3.28 6.88 -2.98
CA VAL A 113 -2.86 6.80 -1.57
C VAL A 113 -1.41 6.30 -1.43
N ILE A 114 -0.98 5.36 -2.26
CA ILE A 114 0.38 4.79 -2.23
C ILE A 114 1.36 5.66 -3.02
N GLY A 115 0.94 6.21 -4.15
CA GLY A 115 1.74 7.14 -4.96
C GLY A 115 2.07 8.41 -4.21
N SER A 116 1.13 8.95 -3.43
CA SER A 116 1.38 10.10 -2.53
C SER A 116 2.45 9.83 -1.47
N VAL A 117 2.78 8.56 -1.20
CA VAL A 117 3.79 8.13 -0.23
C VAL A 117 5.11 7.75 -0.92
N GLY A 118 5.12 7.60 -2.25
CA GLY A 118 6.26 7.11 -3.03
C GLY A 118 6.70 8.00 -4.19
N GLU A 119 6.23 9.24 -4.31
CA GLU A 119 6.60 10.17 -5.39
C GLU A 119 7.96 10.84 -5.18
N GLU A 120 8.99 10.01 -5.01
CA GLU A 120 10.34 10.23 -5.54
C GLU A 120 10.69 9.02 -6.43
N ALA A 121 10.15 8.95 -7.65
CA ALA A 121 10.75 8.14 -8.72
C ALA A 121 10.22 8.53 -10.11
N THR A 122 11.05 9.32 -10.80
CA THR A 122 11.23 9.40 -12.26
C THR A 122 10.12 10.04 -13.09
N PHE A 123 10.36 11.30 -13.50
CA PHE A 123 10.34 11.68 -14.92
C PHE A 123 11.56 12.55 -15.23
#